data_AF-A0A849DZF7-F1
#
_entry.id   AF-A0A849DZF7-F1
#
_cell.length_a   1.000
_cell.length_b   1.000
_cell.length_c   1.000
_cell.angle_alpha   90.00
_cell.angle_beta   90.00
_cell.angle_gamma   90.00
#
_symmetry.space_group_name_H-M   'P 1'
#
loop_
_entity.id
_entity.type
_entity.pdbx_description
1 polymer ?
#
loop_
_entity_poly.entity_id
_entity_poly.type
_entity_poly.pdbx_seq_one_letter_code
_entity_poly.pdbx_strand_id
1 'polypeptide(L)'
;MNHEQLFAERIGGTDFGKSTEIYKFEKIKRAKAKARNLHPDLEILDFGVGEPDQIAPEPIRAALKIEVDKPENRGYADNGIPEFKTAAATYMKDFFGVELDPDSEINHSIGTKPALA
;
A
#
# COMPACT_ATOMS: atom_id res chain seq x y z
N MET A 1 7.46 8.12 30.34
CA MET A 1 6.86 8.85 29.20
C MET A 1 5.59 8.10 28.84
N ASN A 2 4.42 8.76 28.74
CA ASN A 2 3.19 8.05 28.39
C ASN A 2 3.12 7.86 26.87
N HIS A 3 3.62 6.72 26.39
CA HIS A 3 3.72 6.42 24.97
C HIS A 3 2.34 6.29 24.31
N GLU A 4 1.32 5.83 25.04
CA GLU A 4 -0.05 5.71 24.54
C GLU A 4 -0.65 7.09 24.25
N GLN A 5 -0.45 8.04 25.16
CA GLN A 5 -0.95 9.40 24.97
C GLN A 5 -0.22 10.12 23.83
N LEU A 6 1.11 9.96 23.73
CA LEU A 6 1.88 10.53 22.61
C LEU A 6 1.47 9.95 21.26
N PHE A 7 1.18 8.64 21.20
CA PHE A 7 0.68 8.00 20.00
C PHE A 7 -0.72 8.52 19.64
N ALA A 8 -1.63 8.58 20.64
CA ALA A 8 -2.98 9.09 20.46
C ALA A 8 -2.95 10.52 19.91
N GLU A 9 -2.18 11.42 20.52
CA GLU A 9 -2.04 12.81 20.05
C GLU A 9 -1.50 12.90 18.61
N ARG A 10 -0.55 12.03 18.22
CA ARG A 10 0.00 11.98 16.86
C ARG A 10 -1.03 11.64 15.79
N ILE A 11 -1.95 10.72 16.09
CA ILE A 11 -3.02 10.36 15.15
C ILE A 11 -4.21 11.32 15.25
N GLY A 12 -4.13 12.42 16.01
CA GLY A 12 -5.21 13.42 16.13
C GLY A 12 -6.01 13.35 17.43
N GLY A 13 -5.65 12.46 18.35
CA GLY A 13 -6.18 12.40 19.71
C GLY A 13 -7.70 12.30 19.75
N THR A 14 -8.32 13.12 20.57
CA THR A 14 -9.79 13.23 20.67
C THR A 14 -10.44 13.73 19.39
N ASP A 15 -9.68 14.29 18.44
CA ASP A 15 -10.16 14.85 17.18
C ASP A 15 -9.92 13.94 15.97
N PHE A 16 -9.34 12.75 16.18
CA PHE A 16 -9.17 11.77 15.11
C PHE A 16 -10.50 11.45 14.44
N GLY A 17 -10.54 11.54 13.12
CA GLY A 17 -11.74 11.29 12.31
C GLY A 17 -12.83 12.36 12.40
N LYS A 18 -12.66 13.43 13.18
CA LYS A 18 -13.62 14.55 13.28
C LYS A 18 -13.39 15.67 12.27
N SER A 19 -12.24 15.67 11.59
CA SER A 19 -11.92 16.66 10.57
C SER A 19 -12.85 16.52 9.36
N THR A 20 -13.43 17.65 8.94
CA THR A 20 -14.24 17.78 7.73
C THR A 20 -13.45 18.40 6.56
N GLU A 21 -12.14 18.56 6.74
CA GLU A 21 -11.25 19.07 5.69
C GLU A 21 -11.33 18.18 4.46
N ILE A 22 -11.59 18.81 3.31
CA ILE A 22 -11.67 18.09 2.04
C ILE A 22 -10.30 17.51 1.69
N TYR A 23 -10.25 16.19 1.59
CA TYR A 23 -9.08 15.41 1.21
C TYR A 23 -8.44 15.99 -0.07
N LYS A 24 -7.11 16.15 -0.09
CA LYS A 24 -6.39 16.84 -1.18
C LYS A 24 -6.72 16.27 -2.57
N PHE A 25 -6.89 14.95 -2.70
CA PHE A 25 -7.23 14.31 -3.98
C PHE A 25 -8.68 14.57 -4.42
N GLU A 26 -9.60 14.84 -3.49
CA GLU A 26 -10.99 15.18 -3.83
C GLU A 26 -11.05 16.52 -4.58
N LYS A 27 -10.21 17.49 -4.20
CA LYS A 27 -10.08 18.76 -4.95
C LYS A 27 -9.61 18.50 -6.39
N ILE A 28 -8.63 17.61 -6.58
CA ILE A 28 -8.10 17.23 -7.89
C ILE A 28 -9.17 16.51 -8.73
N LYS A 29 -9.93 15.58 -8.12
CA LYS A 29 -11.05 14.88 -8.79
C LYS A 29 -12.12 15.85 -9.30
N ARG A 30 -12.53 16.82 -8.49
CA ARG A 30 -13.51 17.85 -8.87
C ARG A 30 -13.02 18.74 -10.02
N ALA A 31 -11.76 19.18 -9.96
CA ALA A 31 -11.17 19.98 -11.02
C ALA A 31 -11.11 19.22 -12.34
N LYS A 32 -10.71 17.94 -12.32
CA LYS A 32 -10.70 17.07 -13.50
C LYS A 32 -12.09 16.85 -14.09
N ALA A 33 -13.08 16.57 -13.26
CA ALA A 33 -14.47 16.42 -13.72
C ALA A 33 -14.99 17.71 -14.38
N LYS A 34 -14.71 18.88 -13.78
CA LYS A 34 -15.08 20.18 -14.37
C LYS A 34 -14.41 20.41 -15.73
N ALA A 35 -13.11 20.10 -15.86
CA ALA A 35 -12.38 20.24 -17.12
C ALA A 35 -12.96 19.34 -18.22
N ARG A 36 -13.27 18.07 -17.92
CA ARG A 36 -13.91 17.13 -18.87
C ARG A 36 -15.26 17.66 -19.36
N ASN A 37 -16.05 18.24 -18.47
CA ASN A 37 -17.36 18.78 -18.82
C ASN A 37 -17.28 20.05 -19.69
N LEU A 38 -16.27 20.90 -19.47
CA LEU A 38 -16.08 22.14 -20.24
C LEU A 38 -15.44 21.89 -21.61
N HIS A 39 -14.67 20.82 -21.74
CA HIS A 39 -13.90 20.50 -22.94
C HIS A 39 -14.03 19.02 -23.31
N PRO A 40 -15.24 18.55 -23.69
CA PRO A 40 -15.49 17.13 -23.96
C PRO A 40 -14.69 16.59 -25.16
N ASP A 41 -14.33 17.46 -26.10
CA ASP A 41 -13.59 17.09 -27.31
C ASP A 41 -12.06 17.11 -27.13
N LEU A 42 -11.56 17.48 -25.95
CA LEU A 42 -10.13 17.53 -25.65
C LEU A 42 -9.71 16.37 -24.76
N GLU A 43 -8.62 15.71 -25.14
CA GLU A 43 -7.98 14.70 -24.30
C GLU A 43 -7.34 15.36 -23.06
N ILE A 44 -7.59 14.78 -21.89
CA ILE A 44 -6.92 15.19 -20.64
C ILE A 44 -5.74 14.25 -20.38
N LEU A 45 -4.54 14.80 -20.44
CA LEU A 45 -3.34 14.15 -19.94
C LEU A 45 -3.26 14.32 -18.42
N ASP A 46 -3.61 13.27 -17.68
CA ASP A 46 -3.74 13.30 -16.22
C ASP A 46 -2.45 12.86 -15.52
N PHE A 47 -1.62 13.84 -15.15
CA PHE A 47 -0.43 13.63 -14.32
C PHE A 47 -0.70 13.85 -12.82
N GLY A 48 -1.99 13.88 -12.41
CA GLY A 48 -2.40 14.23 -11.05
C GLY A 48 -2.49 13.07 -10.07
N VAL A 49 -2.23 11.83 -10.52
CA VAL A 49 -2.30 10.60 -9.71
C VAL A 49 -1.04 9.78 -9.95
N GLY A 50 -0.35 9.39 -8.88
CA GLY A 50 0.88 8.59 -8.92
C GLY A 50 0.63 7.08 -8.93
N GLU A 51 -0.45 6.63 -9.57
CA GLU A 51 -0.76 5.21 -9.71
C GLU A 51 -0.05 4.66 -10.97
N PRO A 52 0.66 3.52 -10.88
CA PRO A 52 1.22 2.86 -12.06
C PRO A 52 0.13 2.52 -13.07
N ASP A 53 0.39 2.77 -14.34
CA ASP A 53 -0.48 2.47 -15.47
C ASP A 53 -0.26 1.06 -16.04
N GLN A 54 0.89 0.45 -15.74
CA GLN A 54 1.26 -0.87 -16.22
C GLN A 54 0.62 -2.00 -15.42
N ILE A 55 0.29 -3.08 -16.13
CA ILE A 55 -0.10 -4.34 -15.48
C ILE A 55 1.10 -4.95 -14.73
N ALA A 56 0.81 -5.65 -13.63
CA ALA A 56 1.83 -6.40 -12.90
C ALA A 56 2.58 -7.39 -13.85
N PRO A 57 3.90 -7.57 -13.67
CA PRO A 57 4.70 -8.52 -14.42
C PRO A 57 4.06 -9.92 -14.52
N GLU A 58 4.23 -10.57 -15.67
CA GLU A 58 3.63 -11.88 -15.96
C GLU A 58 3.93 -12.94 -14.89
N PRO A 59 5.18 -13.12 -14.41
CA PRO A 59 5.48 -14.16 -13.43
C PRO A 59 4.68 -14.03 -12.12
N ILE A 60 4.42 -12.79 -11.68
CA ILE A 60 3.65 -12.51 -10.46
C ILE A 60 2.19 -12.93 -10.66
N ARG A 61 1.61 -12.56 -11.81
CA ARG A 61 0.22 -12.92 -12.15
C ARG A 61 0.06 -14.42 -12.35
N ALA A 62 1.06 -15.09 -12.93
CA ALA A 62 1.07 -16.54 -13.11
C ALA A 62 1.12 -17.27 -11.76
N ALA A 63 2.03 -16.86 -10.86
CA ALA A 63 2.11 -17.41 -9.52
C ALA A 63 0.79 -17.23 -8.76
N LEU A 64 0.19 -16.04 -8.79
CA LEU A 64 -1.10 -15.79 -8.16
C LEU A 64 -2.19 -16.76 -8.67
N LYS A 65 -2.32 -16.95 -9.98
CA LYS A 65 -3.33 -17.86 -10.56
C LYS A 65 -3.16 -19.31 -10.09
N ILE A 66 -1.93 -19.74 -9.82
CA ILE A 66 -1.67 -21.09 -9.30
C ILE A 66 -2.01 -21.13 -7.81
N GLU A 67 -1.59 -20.13 -7.03
CA GLU A 67 -1.75 -20.10 -5.58
C GLU A 67 -3.21 -19.90 -5.12
N VAL A 68 -4.04 -19.20 -5.91
CA VAL A 68 -5.45 -18.94 -5.53
C VAL A 68 -6.31 -20.20 -5.50
N ASP A 69 -5.93 -21.24 -6.24
CA ASP A 69 -6.70 -22.50 -6.32
C ASP A 69 -6.25 -23.54 -5.28
N LYS A 70 -5.21 -23.25 -4.48
CA LYS A 70 -4.66 -24.17 -3.48
C LYS A 70 -5.46 -24.15 -2.17
N PRO A 71 -6.05 -25.28 -1.72
CA PRO A 71 -6.83 -25.34 -0.48
C PRO A 71 -6.05 -24.91 0.77
N GLU A 72 -4.74 -25.18 0.82
CA GLU A 72 -3.86 -24.81 1.93
C GLU A 72 -3.74 -23.29 2.14
N ASN A 73 -3.95 -22.49 1.09
CA ASN A 73 -3.89 -21.02 1.16
C ASN A 73 -5.16 -20.37 1.74
N ARG A 74 -6.16 -21.17 2.14
CA ARG A 74 -7.38 -20.68 2.82
C ARG A 74 -7.14 -20.22 4.27
N GLY A 75 -6.06 -20.71 4.90
CA GLY A 75 -5.75 -20.43 6.30
C GLY A 75 -5.37 -18.97 6.55
N TYR A 76 -5.25 -18.61 7.84
CA TYR A 76 -4.67 -17.32 8.23
C TYR A 76 -3.18 -17.32 7.95
N ALA A 77 -2.69 -16.26 7.29
CA ALA A 77 -1.27 -16.03 7.02
C ALA A 77 -0.60 -15.13 8.08
N ASP A 78 -1.26 -14.84 9.20
CA ASP A 78 -0.83 -13.91 10.27
C ASP A 78 -0.03 -12.70 9.73
N ASN A 79 1.18 -12.46 10.25
CA ASN A 79 2.11 -11.43 9.80
C ASN A 79 3.02 -11.94 8.65
N GLY A 80 2.41 -12.61 7.67
CA GLY A 80 3.06 -13.20 6.50
C GLY A 80 3.60 -14.62 6.75
N ILE A 81 3.66 -15.40 5.67
CA ILE A 81 4.20 -16.76 5.66
C ILE A 81 5.75 -16.77 5.67
N PRO A 82 6.40 -17.83 6.19
CA PRO A 82 7.86 -17.93 6.23
C PRO A 82 8.55 -17.75 4.86
N GLU A 83 7.92 -18.22 3.80
CA GLU A 83 8.42 -18.12 2.42
C GLU A 83 8.51 -16.66 1.97
N PHE A 84 7.51 -15.84 2.32
CA PHE A 84 7.53 -14.41 2.03
C PHE A 84 8.65 -13.69 2.79
N LYS A 85 8.81 -14.00 4.09
CA LYS A 85 9.85 -13.39 4.92
C LYS A 85 11.25 -13.74 4.40
N THR A 86 11.48 -14.99 4.03
CA THR A 86 12.74 -15.45 3.43
C THR A 86 13.00 -14.77 2.09
N ALA A 87 11.99 -14.65 1.23
CA ALA A 87 12.10 -13.95 -0.05
C ALA A 87 12.41 -12.45 0.12
N ALA A 88 11.79 -11.79 1.11
CA ALA A 88 12.07 -10.40 1.44
C ALA A 88 13.50 -10.20 1.96
N ALA A 89 14.00 -11.07 2.85
CA ALA A 89 15.39 -11.04 3.31
C ALA A 89 16.38 -11.21 2.15
N THR A 90 16.10 -12.16 1.24
CA THR A 90 16.90 -12.40 0.04
C THR A 90 16.93 -11.17 -0.87
N TYR A 91 15.78 -10.54 -1.12
CA TYR A 91 15.70 -9.31 -1.90
C TYR A 91 16.50 -8.17 -1.26
N MET A 92 16.41 -8.01 0.05
CA MET A 92 17.18 -6.99 0.79
C MET A 92 18.69 -7.19 0.66
N LYS A 93 19.14 -8.45 0.70
CA LYS A 93 20.54 -8.79 0.50
C LYS A 93 20.98 -8.56 -0.95
N ASP A 94 20.25 -9.08 -1.92
CA ASP A 94 20.67 -9.08 -3.32
C ASP A 94 20.62 -7.68 -3.94
N PHE A 95 19.59 -6.90 -3.59
CA PHE A 95 19.36 -5.59 -4.20
C PHE A 95 20.01 -4.45 -3.40
N PHE A 96 20.00 -4.52 -2.07
CA PHE A 96 20.48 -3.44 -1.20
C PHE A 96 21.76 -3.80 -0.44
N GLY A 97 22.22 -5.06 -0.45
CA GLY A 97 23.37 -5.51 0.34
C GLY A 97 23.09 -5.57 1.84
N VAL A 98 21.83 -5.59 2.26
CA VAL A 98 21.42 -5.61 3.67
C VAL A 98 21.05 -7.03 4.07
N GLU A 99 21.79 -7.60 5.02
CA GLU A 99 21.44 -8.89 5.62
C GLU A 99 20.41 -8.69 6.73
N LEU A 100 19.33 -9.48 6.69
CA LEU A 100 18.24 -9.46 7.67
C LEU A 100 17.91 -10.89 8.10
N ASP A 101 17.62 -11.07 9.38
CA ASP A 101 17.00 -12.28 9.91
C ASP A 101 15.50 -12.29 9.55
N PRO A 102 15.03 -13.24 8.71
CA PRO A 102 13.63 -13.29 8.30
C PRO A 102 12.66 -13.51 9.47
N ASP A 103 13.09 -14.12 10.57
CA ASP A 103 12.22 -14.44 11.70
C ASP A 103 12.03 -13.24 12.64
N SER A 104 13.07 -12.41 12.81
CA SER A 104 13.09 -11.33 13.81
C SER A 104 13.10 -9.92 13.23
N GLU A 105 13.49 -9.72 11.97
CA GLU A 105 13.70 -8.40 11.37
C GLU A 105 12.75 -8.10 10.20
N ILE A 106 11.78 -9.00 9.92
CA ILE A 106 10.80 -8.83 8.84
C ILE A 106 9.37 -9.00 9.37
N ASN A 107 8.56 -7.96 9.14
CA ASN A 107 7.13 -7.98 9.42
C ASN A 107 6.34 -7.67 8.14
N HIS A 108 5.49 -8.59 7.71
CA HIS A 108 4.62 -8.37 6.55
C HIS A 108 3.48 -7.40 6.90
N SER A 109 3.07 -6.60 5.92
CA SER A 109 1.90 -5.75 6.00
C SER A 109 1.21 -5.69 4.65
N ILE A 110 -0.10 -5.41 4.65
CA ILE A 110 -0.92 -5.30 3.44
C ILE A 110 -0.74 -3.89 2.83
N GLY A 111 0.45 -3.66 2.29
CA GLY A 111 0.89 -2.37 1.77
C GLY A 111 1.46 -1.42 2.83
N THR A 112 2.18 -0.40 2.38
CA THR A 112 2.90 0.53 3.28
C THR A 112 1.97 1.48 4.03
N LYS A 113 0.79 1.78 3.46
CA LYS A 113 -0.19 2.68 4.08
C LYS A 113 -0.69 2.18 5.45
N PRO A 114 -1.17 0.93 5.59
CA PRO A 114 -1.50 0.40 6.92
C PRO A 114 -0.26 0.12 7.79
N ALA A 115 0.93 -0.09 7.21
CA ALA A 115 2.15 -0.24 8.01
C ALA A 115 2.59 1.06 8.72
N LEU A 116 2.27 2.22 8.14
CA LEU A 116 2.64 3.54 8.65
C LEU A 116 1.55 4.20 9.52
N ALA A 117 0.34 3.63 9.53
CA ALA A 117 -0.84 4.22 10.16
C ALA A 117 -0.88 4.03 11.68
#